data_AF-A0A1M4YYU1-F1
#
_entry.id   AF-A0A1M4YYU1-F1
#
_cell.length_a   1.000
_cell.length_b   1.000
_cell.length_c   1.000
_cell.angle_alpha   90.00
_cell.angle_beta   90.00
_cell.angle_gamma   90.00
#
_symmetry.space_group_name_H-M   'P 1'
#
loop_
_entity.id
_entity.type
_entity.pdbx_description
1 polymer ?
#
loop_
_entity_poly.entity_id
_entity_poly.type
_entity_poly.pdbx_seq_one_letter_code
_entity_poly.pdbx_strand_id
1 'polypeptide(L)'
;MKRVLSLLLTITGLHAFSQTLSTRVVHNDPAKYRQLSAVHAGAGQMKFAGLLGSQALTTNLLYLHAGEIPDKAGIGQHFHHTIEELYVIFDGEAEFTVNGRTSKIKGPAVVPCKMGSAHGIYNSSGKTLRWLNFAVSTTKGRGDNFDLGDDRVGAALDPIPQFVSGQLKREALRTGTTPYAGNGIQYRRILGPDVFATSWDHVDHLVIPAGSNAGRQLEGLETVYYVLKGSGTVAINTDAAPVKTDDAFYGAAGEAVKITNDGKEDLELLAIGIATAKQKEPARAKAAAQPKAMVLQMDFVVAKENAAAFEQMYTNVYVPAMMVQQGYVESKLLRLFPEQLEKEIEGEATTYNYQLQLSFDTEENRRKWVASEQHKAAWPAAARLAKSYKWRGYEVAGDNRR
;
A
#
# COMPACT_ATOMS: atom_id res chain seq x y z
N MET A 1 71.06 12.99 7.49
CA MET A 1 69.92 12.68 6.58
C MET A 1 69.13 11.51 7.16
N LYS A 2 67.81 11.47 6.87
CA LYS A 2 66.74 10.50 7.28
C LYS A 2 65.88 11.04 8.43
N ARG A 3 64.95 11.98 8.13
CA ARG A 3 63.56 11.82 7.65
C ARG A 3 62.61 11.29 8.74
N VAL A 4 62.05 12.22 9.50
CA VAL A 4 60.84 12.04 10.32
C VAL A 4 59.65 12.34 9.42
N LEU A 5 58.73 11.38 9.28
CA LEU A 5 57.51 11.50 8.48
C LEU A 5 56.35 11.80 9.45
N SER A 6 55.88 13.05 9.48
CA SER A 6 54.67 13.43 10.21
C SER A 6 53.44 13.05 9.39
N LEU A 7 52.61 12.16 9.91
CA LEU A 7 51.33 11.76 9.33
C LEU A 7 50.27 12.78 9.77
N LEU A 8 49.80 13.63 8.86
CA LEU A 8 48.72 14.58 9.10
C LEU A 8 47.38 13.83 8.98
N LEU A 9 46.71 13.56 10.10
CA LEU A 9 45.39 12.95 10.13
C LEU A 9 44.33 14.03 9.92
N THR A 10 43.84 14.21 8.69
CA THR A 10 42.69 15.07 8.41
C THR A 10 41.41 14.41 8.92
N ILE A 11 40.91 14.88 10.06
CA ILE A 11 39.57 14.56 10.56
C ILE A 11 38.57 15.34 9.71
N THR A 12 37.97 14.70 8.71
CA THR A 12 36.75 15.21 8.07
C THR A 12 35.59 14.99 9.04
N GLY A 13 35.23 16.03 9.79
CA GLY A 13 34.01 16.04 10.59
C GLY A 13 32.79 16.05 9.67
N LEU A 14 32.07 14.93 9.61
CA LEU A 14 30.71 14.87 9.07
C LEU A 14 29.81 15.75 9.95
N HIS A 15 29.59 16.98 9.52
CA HIS A 15 28.56 17.84 10.10
C HIS A 15 27.22 17.38 9.51
N ALA A 16 26.54 16.48 10.21
CA ALA A 16 25.12 16.28 9.98
C ALA A 16 24.41 17.56 10.44
N PHE A 17 23.92 18.36 9.49
CA PHE A 17 23.02 19.47 9.82
C PHE A 17 21.73 18.85 10.38
N SER A 18 21.63 18.82 11.72
CA SER A 18 20.35 18.56 12.38
C SER A 18 19.42 19.71 12.04
N GLN A 19 18.53 19.53 11.07
CA GLN A 19 17.42 20.45 10.86
C GLN A 19 16.60 20.49 12.14
N THR A 20 16.50 21.66 12.78
CA THR A 20 15.64 21.85 13.95
C THR A 20 14.20 21.57 13.56
N LEU A 21 13.41 20.93 14.42
CA LEU A 21 12.02 20.56 14.09
C LEU A 21 11.16 21.74 13.61
N SER A 22 11.43 22.95 14.09
CA SER A 22 10.81 24.20 13.63
C SER A 22 10.95 24.46 12.13
N THR A 23 11.99 23.92 11.47
CA THR A 23 12.18 24.02 10.02
C THR A 23 11.45 22.93 9.23
N ARG A 24 10.97 21.88 9.90
CA ARG A 24 10.15 20.81 9.29
C ARG A 24 8.65 21.06 9.39
N VAL A 25 8.22 21.97 10.27
CA VAL A 25 6.83 22.46 10.31
C VAL A 25 6.66 23.53 9.23
N VAL A 26 5.80 23.26 8.27
CA VAL A 26 5.47 24.15 7.16
C VAL A 26 4.09 24.72 7.38
N HIS A 27 4.03 26.03 7.61
CA HIS A 27 2.78 26.77 7.72
C HIS A 27 2.20 27.01 6.32
N ASN A 28 1.04 26.42 6.03
CA ASN A 28 0.32 26.70 4.80
C ASN A 28 -0.35 28.08 4.89
N ASP A 29 0.08 28.99 4.02
CA ASP A 29 -0.39 30.38 3.98
C ASP A 29 -1.01 30.65 2.60
N PRO A 30 -2.36 30.68 2.48
CA PRO A 30 -3.03 30.95 1.22
C PRO A 30 -2.63 32.27 0.56
N ALA A 31 -2.13 33.27 1.31
CA ALA A 31 -1.64 34.52 0.76
C ALA A 31 -0.38 34.33 -0.11
N LYS A 32 0.33 33.21 0.05
CA LYS A 32 1.52 32.85 -0.74
C LYS A 32 1.21 31.95 -1.94
N TYR A 33 -0.05 31.61 -2.16
CA TYR A 33 -0.40 30.79 -3.32
C TYR A 33 -0.15 31.56 -4.62
N ARG A 34 0.55 30.91 -5.54
CA ARG A 34 0.74 31.45 -6.89
C ARG A 34 -0.48 31.13 -7.73
N GLN A 35 -0.89 32.07 -8.56
CA GLN A 35 -1.98 31.89 -9.52
C GLN A 35 -1.44 31.27 -10.81
N LEU A 36 -2.14 30.27 -11.32
CA LEU A 36 -1.89 29.64 -12.61
C LEU A 36 -3.20 29.55 -13.39
N SER A 37 -3.08 29.47 -14.71
CA SER A 37 -4.21 29.28 -15.62
C SER A 37 -4.02 27.97 -16.37
N ALA A 38 -5.11 27.30 -16.74
CA ALA A 38 -5.07 26.10 -17.57
C ALA A 38 -4.15 24.97 -17.04
N VAL A 39 -4.18 24.71 -15.73
CA VAL A 39 -3.39 23.64 -15.11
C VAL A 39 -3.84 22.29 -15.67
N HIS A 40 -2.92 21.57 -16.32
CA HIS A 40 -3.22 20.36 -17.10
C HIS A 40 -4.30 20.57 -18.17
N ALA A 41 -4.33 21.76 -18.79
CA ALA A 41 -5.39 22.21 -19.71
C ALA A 41 -6.80 22.30 -19.07
N GLY A 42 -6.87 22.42 -17.74
CA GLY A 42 -8.12 22.60 -16.99
C GLY A 42 -8.79 23.96 -17.20
N ALA A 43 -10.05 24.05 -16.78
CA ALA A 43 -10.81 25.28 -16.91
C ALA A 43 -10.29 26.37 -15.98
N GLY A 44 -10.27 27.61 -16.48
CA GLY A 44 -10.07 28.80 -15.65
C GLY A 44 -8.69 28.90 -14.97
N GLN A 45 -8.71 29.51 -13.78
CA GLN A 45 -7.52 29.78 -12.98
C GLN A 45 -7.63 29.10 -11.62
N MET A 46 -6.50 28.75 -11.05
CA MET A 46 -6.41 28.25 -9.67
C MET A 46 -5.18 28.81 -8.98
N LYS A 47 -5.16 28.70 -7.65
CA LYS A 47 -4.03 29.13 -6.83
C LYS A 47 -3.46 27.94 -6.07
N PHE A 48 -2.14 27.78 -6.01
CA PHE A 48 -1.54 26.77 -5.15
C PHE A 48 -0.12 27.13 -4.72
N ALA A 49 0.36 26.49 -3.65
CA ALA A 49 1.77 26.45 -3.28
C ALA A 49 2.20 25.01 -2.96
N GLY A 50 3.51 24.75 -3.09
CA GLY A 50 4.10 23.52 -2.58
C GLY A 50 4.48 23.68 -1.11
N LEU A 51 3.98 22.77 -0.27
CA LEU A 51 4.30 22.72 1.16
C LEU A 51 5.53 21.85 1.42
N LEU A 52 5.55 20.65 0.84
CA LEU A 52 6.71 19.75 0.88
C LEU A 52 7.10 19.36 -0.53
N GLY A 53 8.40 19.32 -0.81
CA GLY A 53 8.94 18.89 -2.09
C GLY A 53 9.67 17.55 -1.99
N SER A 54 10.20 17.10 -3.12
CA SER A 54 10.78 15.76 -3.26
C SER A 54 12.04 15.51 -2.42
N GLN A 55 12.58 16.52 -1.73
CA GLN A 55 13.75 16.40 -0.87
C GLN A 55 13.39 16.42 0.62
N ALA A 56 12.12 16.59 0.97
CA ALA A 56 11.68 16.61 2.38
C ALA A 56 11.89 15.26 3.08
N LEU A 57 11.69 14.18 2.33
CA LEU A 57 11.77 12.80 2.79
C LEU A 57 12.86 12.03 2.03
N THR A 58 13.28 10.86 2.49
CA THR A 58 14.19 9.98 1.74
C THR A 58 13.45 9.07 0.76
N THR A 59 12.23 8.67 1.11
CA THR A 59 11.24 7.95 0.30
C THR A 59 10.83 8.72 -0.94
N ASN A 60 10.09 8.08 -1.85
CA ASN A 60 9.68 8.70 -3.11
C ASN A 60 8.49 9.67 -3.01
N LEU A 61 8.27 10.33 -1.85
CA LEU A 61 7.42 11.53 -1.84
C LEU A 61 7.92 12.48 -2.93
N LEU A 62 7.01 12.89 -3.81
CA LEU A 62 7.28 13.88 -4.84
C LEU A 62 6.91 15.27 -4.35
N TYR A 63 5.69 15.42 -3.81
CA TYR A 63 5.26 16.67 -3.19
C TYR A 63 4.03 16.51 -2.30
N LEU A 64 3.82 17.53 -1.47
CA LEU A 64 2.52 17.94 -0.94
C LEU A 64 2.24 19.36 -1.45
N HIS A 65 1.17 19.53 -2.20
CA HIS A 65 0.63 20.81 -2.63
C HIS A 65 -0.65 21.15 -1.86
N ALA A 66 -0.92 22.45 -1.70
CA ALA A 66 -2.17 22.97 -1.19
C ALA A 66 -2.65 24.11 -2.08
N GLY A 67 -3.95 24.22 -2.28
CA GLY A 67 -4.49 25.25 -3.17
C GLY A 67 -5.98 25.50 -3.05
N GLU A 68 -6.43 26.39 -3.94
CA GLU A 68 -7.79 26.86 -4.10
C GLU A 68 -8.18 26.79 -5.58
N ILE A 69 -9.34 26.19 -5.86
CA ILE A 69 -9.96 26.14 -7.17
C ILE A 69 -11.24 26.99 -7.09
N PRO A 70 -11.29 28.20 -7.67
CA PRO A 70 -12.51 28.99 -7.80
C PRO A 70 -13.66 28.22 -8.47
N ASP A 71 -14.88 28.74 -8.34
CA ASP A 71 -16.01 28.21 -9.10
C ASP A 71 -15.74 28.29 -10.62
N LYS A 72 -16.17 27.27 -11.35
CA LYS A 72 -15.96 27.08 -12.79
C LYS A 72 -14.50 27.00 -13.22
N ALA A 73 -13.63 26.51 -12.34
CA ALA A 73 -12.24 26.22 -12.63
C ALA A 73 -11.90 24.78 -12.26
N GLY A 74 -10.76 24.29 -12.74
CA GLY A 74 -10.33 22.92 -12.48
C GLY A 74 -8.92 22.59 -12.94
N ILE A 75 -8.53 21.36 -12.66
CA ILE A 75 -7.35 20.70 -13.21
C ILE A 75 -7.83 19.74 -14.28
N GLY A 76 -7.35 19.94 -15.51
CA GLY A 76 -7.80 19.16 -16.67
C GLY A 76 -7.41 17.70 -16.55
N GLN A 77 -8.07 16.85 -17.32
CA GLN A 77 -7.88 15.42 -17.24
C GLN A 77 -6.50 15.03 -17.78
N HIS A 78 -5.72 14.33 -16.97
CA HIS A 78 -4.35 13.95 -17.31
C HIS A 78 -3.99 12.59 -16.71
N PHE A 79 -2.91 11.99 -17.22
CA PHE A 79 -2.32 10.76 -16.70
C PHE A 79 -1.02 11.02 -15.98
N HIS A 80 -0.72 10.11 -15.05
CA HIS A 80 0.62 9.84 -14.56
C HIS A 80 0.94 8.36 -14.77
N HIS A 81 2.11 8.06 -15.34
CA HIS A 81 2.56 6.68 -15.61
C HIS A 81 3.57 6.19 -14.56
N THR A 82 4.18 7.12 -13.83
CA THR A 82 5.16 6.78 -12.79
C THR A 82 4.80 7.31 -11.40
N ILE A 83 3.66 7.98 -11.26
CA ILE A 83 3.22 8.66 -10.04
C ILE A 83 1.80 8.21 -9.67
N GLU A 84 1.57 8.13 -8.37
CA GLU A 84 0.22 8.13 -7.79
C GLU A 84 0.01 9.42 -7.03
N GLU A 85 -1.20 9.97 -7.15
CA GLU A 85 -1.61 11.12 -6.38
C GLU A 85 -2.75 10.80 -5.41
N LEU A 86 -2.96 11.66 -4.41
CA LEU A 86 -4.13 11.67 -3.55
C LEU A 86 -4.62 13.10 -3.42
N TYR A 87 -5.85 13.35 -3.85
CA TYR A 87 -6.52 14.62 -3.58
C TYR A 87 -7.22 14.55 -2.22
N VAL A 88 -7.08 15.61 -1.44
CA VAL A 88 -7.91 15.86 -0.26
C VAL A 88 -8.80 17.05 -0.59
N ILE A 89 -10.11 16.88 -0.50
CA ILE A 89 -11.10 17.96 -0.65
C ILE A 89 -11.57 18.32 0.76
N PHE A 90 -11.38 19.56 1.19
CA PHE A 90 -11.74 19.96 2.57
C PHE A 90 -13.24 20.17 2.75
N ASP A 91 -13.83 20.93 1.84
CA ASP A 91 -15.22 21.37 1.89
C ASP A 91 -15.80 21.53 0.49
N GLY A 92 -17.11 21.77 0.44
CA GLY A 92 -17.83 21.86 -0.83
C GLY A 92 -18.01 20.50 -1.51
N GLU A 93 -18.23 20.55 -2.82
CA GLU A 93 -18.48 19.39 -3.66
C GLU A 93 -17.68 19.55 -4.96
N ALA A 94 -16.74 18.65 -5.21
CA ALA A 94 -15.95 18.64 -6.43
C ALA A 94 -16.54 17.67 -7.45
N GLU A 95 -16.54 18.02 -8.72
CA GLU A 95 -16.73 17.05 -9.80
C GLU A 95 -15.38 16.38 -10.08
N PHE A 96 -15.19 15.19 -9.53
CA PHE A 96 -13.96 14.42 -9.68
C PHE A 96 -14.12 13.40 -10.80
N THR A 97 -13.15 13.36 -11.71
CA THR A 97 -13.13 12.43 -12.85
C THR A 97 -12.02 11.42 -12.67
N VAL A 98 -12.32 10.14 -12.87
CA VAL A 98 -11.32 9.07 -13.01
C VAL A 98 -11.68 8.22 -14.22
N ASN A 99 -10.73 8.04 -15.15
CA ASN A 99 -10.91 7.26 -16.38
C ASN A 99 -12.19 7.64 -17.16
N GLY A 100 -12.49 8.95 -17.23
CA GLY A 100 -13.65 9.50 -17.93
C GLY A 100 -14.99 9.41 -17.18
N ARG A 101 -15.04 8.73 -16.03
CA ARG A 101 -16.22 8.66 -15.15
C ARG A 101 -16.17 9.81 -14.15
N THR A 102 -17.17 10.69 -14.14
CA THR A 102 -17.19 11.88 -13.27
C THR A 102 -18.27 11.73 -12.21
N SER A 103 -17.96 12.02 -10.96
CA SER A 103 -18.95 12.08 -9.87
C SER A 103 -18.69 13.26 -8.95
N LYS A 104 -19.76 13.72 -8.31
CA LYS A 104 -19.69 14.69 -7.23
C LYS A 104 -19.13 14.05 -5.96
N ILE A 105 -18.03 14.60 -5.46
CA ILE A 105 -17.36 14.20 -4.22
C ILE A 105 -17.51 15.32 -3.20
N LYS A 106 -18.37 15.10 -2.20
CA LYS A 106 -18.56 16.02 -1.09
C LYS A 106 -17.41 15.91 -0.09
N GLY A 107 -16.81 17.04 0.27
CA GLY A 107 -15.78 17.13 1.31
C GLY A 107 -16.35 17.06 2.74
N PRO A 108 -15.55 16.68 3.75
CA PRO A 108 -14.14 16.34 3.63
C PRO A 108 -13.91 14.91 3.11
N ALA A 109 -13.11 14.75 2.06
CA ALA A 109 -12.91 13.47 1.39
C ALA A 109 -11.52 13.36 0.77
N VAL A 110 -11.11 12.12 0.49
CA VAL A 110 -9.89 11.80 -0.23
C VAL A 110 -10.18 10.97 -1.48
N VAL A 111 -9.45 11.24 -2.56
CA VAL A 111 -9.57 10.51 -3.84
C VAL A 111 -8.19 10.10 -4.33
N PRO A 112 -7.83 8.80 -4.28
CA PRO A 112 -6.57 8.32 -4.84
C PRO A 112 -6.64 8.27 -6.36
N CYS A 113 -5.62 8.84 -7.00
CA CYS A 113 -5.40 8.84 -8.44
C CYS A 113 -4.32 7.81 -8.75
N LYS A 114 -4.77 6.59 -9.06
CA LYS A 114 -3.91 5.41 -9.24
C LYS A 114 -3.03 5.53 -10.49
N MET A 115 -1.87 4.90 -10.43
CA MET A 115 -0.87 4.94 -11.51
C MET A 115 -1.49 4.42 -12.82
N GLY A 116 -1.29 5.16 -13.91
CA GLY A 116 -1.84 4.87 -15.23
C GLY A 116 -3.34 5.19 -15.39
N SER A 117 -4.03 5.69 -14.36
CA SER A 117 -5.41 6.16 -14.49
C SER A 117 -5.46 7.66 -14.76
N ALA A 118 -6.26 8.05 -15.76
CA ALA A 118 -6.51 9.45 -16.02
C ALA A 118 -7.38 10.04 -14.91
N HIS A 119 -7.12 11.27 -14.50
CA HIS A 119 -7.91 11.95 -13.49
C HIS A 119 -7.94 13.46 -13.70
N GLY A 120 -8.97 14.10 -13.17
CA GLY A 120 -9.18 15.54 -13.23
C GLY A 120 -10.19 15.98 -12.20
N ILE A 121 -10.18 17.26 -11.85
CA ILE A 121 -11.09 17.85 -10.85
C ILE A 121 -11.64 19.16 -11.40
N TYR A 122 -12.95 19.29 -11.40
CA TYR A 122 -13.65 20.51 -11.78
C TYR A 122 -14.52 20.99 -10.62
N ASN A 123 -14.50 22.30 -10.37
CA ASN A 123 -15.33 22.91 -9.34
C ASN A 123 -16.55 23.58 -9.97
N SER A 124 -17.73 23.03 -9.72
CA SER A 124 -19.03 23.57 -10.14
C SER A 124 -19.92 23.98 -8.95
N SER A 125 -19.34 24.10 -7.76
CA SER A 125 -20.09 24.22 -6.50
C SER A 125 -20.63 25.62 -6.21
N GLY A 126 -20.29 26.63 -7.00
CA GLY A 126 -20.63 28.04 -6.75
C GLY A 126 -19.76 28.72 -5.68
N LYS A 127 -18.74 28.03 -5.15
CA LYS A 127 -17.81 28.53 -4.13
C LYS A 127 -16.38 28.10 -4.46
N THR A 128 -15.38 28.75 -3.88
CA THR A 128 -13.99 28.30 -3.98
C THR A 128 -13.80 26.99 -3.21
N LEU A 129 -13.21 25.99 -3.85
CA LEU A 129 -12.86 24.70 -3.26
C LEU A 129 -11.41 24.74 -2.75
N ARG A 130 -11.20 24.33 -1.50
CA ARG A 130 -9.86 24.09 -0.95
C ARG A 130 -9.47 22.63 -1.14
N TRP A 131 -8.21 22.40 -1.51
CA TRP A 131 -7.69 21.06 -1.73
C TRP A 131 -6.23 20.89 -1.29
N LEU A 132 -5.84 19.64 -1.03
CA LEU A 132 -4.45 19.18 -1.00
C LEU A 132 -4.21 18.16 -2.08
N ASN A 133 -2.96 17.98 -2.45
CA ASN A 133 -2.53 16.93 -3.35
C ASN A 133 -1.16 16.40 -2.95
N PHE A 134 -1.15 15.14 -2.59
CA PHE A 134 0.04 14.38 -2.25
C PHE A 134 0.42 13.55 -3.48
N ALA A 135 1.69 13.49 -3.82
CA ALA A 135 2.17 12.61 -4.88
C ALA A 135 3.34 11.75 -4.42
N VAL A 136 3.31 10.48 -4.81
CA VAL A 136 4.38 9.52 -4.60
C VAL A 136 4.80 8.98 -5.96
N SER A 137 6.09 9.08 -6.27
CA SER A 137 6.64 8.59 -7.52
C SER A 137 7.22 7.18 -7.35
N THR A 138 7.33 6.44 -8.44
CA THR A 138 8.12 5.19 -8.47
C THR A 138 9.62 5.45 -8.48
N THR A 139 10.04 6.68 -8.82
CA THR A 139 11.44 7.12 -8.87
C THR A 139 11.61 8.43 -8.11
N LYS A 140 12.58 8.51 -7.20
CA LYS A 140 12.85 9.70 -6.40
C LYS A 140 12.96 10.97 -7.24
N GLY A 141 12.13 11.97 -6.93
CA GLY A 141 12.15 13.29 -7.58
C GLY A 141 11.67 13.33 -9.03
N ARG A 142 11.19 12.22 -9.58
CA ARG A 142 10.71 12.17 -10.97
C ARG A 142 9.22 12.52 -11.05
N GLY A 143 8.95 13.66 -11.71
CA GLY A 143 7.64 14.05 -12.22
C GLY A 143 7.37 13.45 -13.61
N ASP A 144 6.11 13.24 -13.95
CA ASP A 144 5.62 12.97 -15.31
C ASP A 144 4.17 13.43 -15.43
N ASN A 145 3.66 13.69 -16.63
CA ASN A 145 2.24 13.87 -16.90
C ASN A 145 1.96 13.67 -18.40
N PHE A 146 0.72 13.33 -18.74
CA PHE A 146 0.20 13.40 -20.11
C PHE A 146 -1.19 14.02 -20.08
N ASP A 147 -1.31 15.24 -20.61
CA ASP A 147 -2.54 16.03 -20.56
C ASP A 147 -3.44 15.67 -21.74
N LEU A 148 -4.72 15.41 -21.49
CA LEU A 148 -5.68 15.07 -22.54
C LEU A 148 -6.20 16.29 -23.30
N GLY A 149 -6.00 17.51 -22.78
CA GLY A 149 -6.64 18.70 -23.31
C GLY A 149 -8.16 18.76 -23.04
N ASP A 150 -8.64 17.99 -22.05
CA ASP A 150 -10.05 17.94 -21.63
C ASP A 150 -10.20 18.63 -20.25
N ASP A 151 -10.93 19.73 -20.22
CA ASP A 151 -11.11 20.57 -19.03
C ASP A 151 -12.24 20.09 -18.09
N ARG A 152 -12.99 19.07 -18.51
CA ARG A 152 -14.14 18.47 -17.82
C ARG A 152 -15.35 19.36 -17.62
N VAL A 153 -15.44 20.53 -18.27
CA VAL A 153 -16.62 21.41 -18.18
C VAL A 153 -17.83 20.71 -18.77
N GLY A 154 -18.89 20.54 -17.97
CA GLY A 154 -20.14 19.91 -18.42
C GLY A 154 -20.06 18.38 -18.57
N ALA A 155 -19.07 17.74 -17.96
CA ALA A 155 -18.96 16.29 -17.91
C ALA A 155 -20.23 15.61 -17.40
N ALA A 156 -20.57 14.46 -17.98
CA ALA A 156 -21.69 13.64 -17.51
C ALA A 156 -21.39 13.07 -16.11
N LEU A 157 -22.36 13.21 -15.20
CA LEU A 157 -22.20 12.81 -13.81
C LEU A 157 -22.81 11.43 -13.54
N ASP A 158 -21.99 10.54 -13.00
CA ASP A 158 -22.42 9.31 -12.37
C ASP A 158 -22.97 9.59 -10.97
N PRO A 159 -24.20 9.15 -10.65
CA PRO A 159 -24.78 9.34 -9.31
C PRO A 159 -23.99 8.66 -8.19
N ILE A 160 -23.30 7.57 -8.52
CA ILE A 160 -22.47 6.80 -7.60
C ILE A 160 -21.04 6.81 -8.17
N PRO A 161 -20.02 7.25 -7.41
CA PRO A 161 -18.63 7.18 -7.83
C PRO A 161 -18.24 5.78 -8.28
N GLN A 162 -17.73 5.67 -9.50
CA GLN A 162 -17.22 4.41 -10.07
C GLN A 162 -15.71 4.25 -9.86
N PHE A 163 -15.16 4.96 -8.88
CA PHE A 163 -13.75 5.00 -8.53
C PHE A 163 -13.61 5.08 -7.00
N VAL A 164 -12.43 4.73 -6.50
CA VAL A 164 -12.15 4.72 -5.07
C VAL A 164 -12.22 6.16 -4.53
N SER A 165 -12.93 6.35 -3.42
CA SER A 165 -12.90 7.57 -2.63
C SER A 165 -13.15 7.24 -1.16
N GLY A 166 -12.64 8.06 -0.26
CA GLY A 166 -12.77 7.89 1.18
C GLY A 166 -13.30 9.15 1.85
N GLN A 167 -14.38 9.03 2.61
CA GLN A 167 -14.94 10.16 3.37
C GLN A 167 -14.25 10.29 4.74
N LEU A 168 -13.84 11.51 5.11
CA LEU A 168 -13.21 11.84 6.40
C LEU A 168 -14.28 12.02 7.49
N LYS A 169 -15.05 10.95 7.72
CA LYS A 169 -16.15 10.91 8.69
C LYS A 169 -15.62 10.65 10.09
N ARG A 170 -15.80 11.62 11.00
CA ARG A 170 -15.40 11.48 12.41
C ARG A 170 -16.12 10.32 13.09
N GLU A 171 -17.38 10.08 12.75
CA GLU A 171 -18.18 8.96 13.25
C GLU A 171 -17.66 7.58 12.79
N ALA A 172 -16.80 7.53 11.78
CA ALA A 172 -16.17 6.29 11.32
C ALA A 172 -14.85 5.98 12.03
N LEU A 173 -14.34 6.92 12.86
CA LEU A 173 -13.15 6.70 13.67
C LEU A 173 -13.45 5.75 14.83
N ARG A 174 -12.46 4.93 15.19
CA ARG A 174 -12.60 3.94 16.27
C ARG A 174 -11.56 4.17 17.34
N THR A 175 -11.95 3.89 18.59
CA THR A 175 -11.03 3.74 19.73
C THR A 175 -10.60 2.26 19.82
N GLY A 176 -9.39 1.98 20.33
CA GLY A 176 -8.89 0.60 20.49
C GLY A 176 -7.54 0.38 19.82
N THR A 177 -7.36 -0.77 19.15
CA THR A 177 -6.10 -1.13 18.48
C THR A 177 -5.77 -0.14 17.35
N THR A 178 -4.68 0.58 17.52
CA THR A 178 -4.19 1.61 16.60
C THR A 178 -2.66 1.50 16.48
N PRO A 179 -2.03 1.88 15.34
CA PRO A 179 -0.58 1.95 15.25
C PRO A 179 0.01 3.13 16.06
N TYR A 180 -0.83 3.96 16.68
CA TYR A 180 -0.42 5.08 17.51
C TYR A 180 -0.49 4.71 19.00
N ALA A 181 0.63 4.82 19.71
CA ALA A 181 0.65 4.80 21.17
C ALA A 181 -0.02 6.05 21.73
N GLY A 182 -0.59 5.98 22.94
CA GLY A 182 -1.23 7.12 23.61
C GLY A 182 -2.60 6.78 24.18
N ASN A 183 -3.34 7.80 24.58
CA ASN A 183 -4.58 7.65 25.34
C ASN A 183 -5.77 8.33 24.64
N GLY A 184 -6.88 7.59 24.46
CA GLY A 184 -8.14 8.15 23.96
C GLY A 184 -8.16 8.54 22.48
N ILE A 185 -7.14 8.16 21.71
CA ILE A 185 -7.03 8.44 20.28
C ILE A 185 -8.17 7.78 19.50
N GLN A 186 -8.74 8.50 18.55
CA GLN A 186 -9.67 7.96 17.55
C GLN A 186 -8.97 7.87 16.20
N TYR A 187 -9.05 6.70 15.57
CA TYR A 187 -8.24 6.38 14.39
C TYR A 187 -9.03 5.61 13.34
N ARG A 188 -8.71 5.85 12.07
CA ARG A 188 -9.11 5.01 10.94
C ARG A 188 -8.06 5.05 9.84
N ARG A 189 -7.68 3.87 9.34
CA ARG A 189 -7.05 3.75 8.03
C ARG A 189 -8.11 3.89 6.95
N ILE A 190 -8.00 4.93 6.13
CA ILE A 190 -8.96 5.19 5.04
C ILE A 190 -8.57 4.37 3.82
N LEU A 191 -7.29 4.44 3.44
CA LEU A 191 -6.72 3.72 2.32
C LEU A 191 -5.49 2.97 2.81
N GLY A 192 -5.42 1.68 2.49
CA GLY A 192 -4.25 0.82 2.76
C GLY A 192 -3.37 0.68 1.52
N PRO A 193 -2.26 -0.07 1.64
CA PRO A 193 -1.25 -0.18 0.58
C PRO A 193 -1.83 -0.86 -0.68
N ASP A 194 -2.81 -1.75 -0.54
CA ASP A 194 -3.47 -2.44 -1.66
C ASP A 194 -4.17 -1.50 -2.66
N VAL A 195 -4.42 -0.26 -2.25
CA VAL A 195 -4.98 0.78 -3.14
C VAL A 195 -3.93 1.28 -4.13
N PHE A 196 -2.64 1.18 -3.79
CA PHE A 196 -1.54 1.86 -4.45
C PHE A 196 -0.54 0.88 -5.09
N ALA A 197 0.12 1.30 -6.16
CA ALA A 197 1.18 0.54 -6.84
C ALA A 197 2.60 1.07 -6.53
N THR A 198 2.69 2.30 -6.02
CA THR A 198 3.94 2.95 -5.57
C THR A 198 4.32 2.49 -4.16
N SER A 199 5.26 3.17 -3.51
CA SER A 199 5.61 2.93 -2.10
C SER A 199 4.63 3.57 -1.11
N TRP A 200 3.46 4.02 -1.57
CA TRP A 200 2.43 4.56 -0.69
C TRP A 200 1.91 3.47 0.24
N ASP A 201 2.08 3.65 1.54
CA ASP A 201 1.73 2.63 2.53
C ASP A 201 0.29 2.82 3.03
N HIS A 202 -0.09 4.04 3.39
CA HIS A 202 -1.45 4.30 3.89
C HIS A 202 -1.86 5.77 3.85
N VAL A 203 -3.16 5.98 4.01
CA VAL A 203 -3.79 7.25 4.35
C VAL A 203 -4.60 7.03 5.62
N ASP A 204 -4.13 7.59 6.72
CA ASP A 204 -4.76 7.48 8.03
C ASP A 204 -5.42 8.82 8.43
N HIS A 205 -6.56 8.72 9.12
CA HIS A 205 -7.26 9.83 9.74
C HIS A 205 -7.27 9.65 11.25
N LEU A 206 -6.82 10.69 11.95
CA LEU A 206 -6.52 10.67 13.36
C LEU A 206 -7.20 11.85 14.05
N VAL A 207 -7.84 11.59 15.19
CA VAL A 207 -8.29 12.62 16.14
C VAL A 207 -7.64 12.35 17.50
N ILE A 208 -6.96 13.37 18.02
CA ILE A 208 -6.35 13.39 19.34
C ILE A 208 -7.21 14.31 20.22
N PRO A 209 -7.98 13.76 21.18
CA PRO A 209 -8.81 14.58 22.06
C PRO A 209 -8.01 15.61 22.86
N ALA A 210 -8.69 16.65 23.35
CA ALA A 210 -8.11 17.62 24.28
C ALA A 210 -7.49 16.91 25.51
N GLY A 211 -6.24 17.26 25.84
CA GLY A 211 -5.49 16.65 26.94
C GLY A 211 -4.86 15.28 26.63
N SER A 212 -5.01 14.77 25.41
CA SER A 212 -4.44 13.49 24.98
C SER A 212 -3.17 13.66 24.13
N ASN A 213 -2.51 12.54 23.85
CA ASN A 213 -1.37 12.49 22.93
C ASN A 213 -1.41 11.23 22.05
N ALA A 214 -0.71 11.30 20.92
CA ALA A 214 -0.46 10.20 20.01
C ALA A 214 1.03 10.09 19.72
N GLY A 215 1.59 8.88 19.76
CA GLY A 215 2.98 8.59 19.45
C GLY A 215 3.10 7.49 18.40
N ARG A 216 4.07 7.59 17.49
CA ARG A 216 4.33 6.55 16.50
C ARG A 216 5.83 6.42 16.26
N GLN A 217 6.33 5.19 16.33
CA GLN A 217 7.67 4.85 15.85
C GLN A 217 7.60 4.62 14.33
N LEU A 218 8.45 5.32 13.57
CA LEU A 218 8.44 5.25 12.11
C LEU A 218 9.41 4.18 11.59
N GLU A 219 9.10 2.91 11.82
CA GLU A 219 9.92 1.79 11.31
C GLU A 219 9.50 1.40 9.88
N GLY A 220 10.46 1.41 8.95
CA GLY A 220 10.23 0.99 7.56
C GLY A 220 9.39 1.95 6.71
N LEU A 221 9.07 3.14 7.22
CA LEU A 221 8.31 4.17 6.52
C LEU A 221 8.69 5.57 7.00
N GLU A 222 8.33 6.56 6.21
CA GLU A 222 8.29 7.98 6.57
C GLU A 222 6.84 8.46 6.51
N THR A 223 6.49 9.47 7.31
CA THR A 223 5.10 9.96 7.38
C THR A 223 5.04 11.46 7.18
N VAL A 224 4.16 11.92 6.29
CA VAL A 224 3.73 13.32 6.22
C VAL A 224 2.44 13.47 7.02
N TYR A 225 2.38 14.46 7.88
CA TYR A 225 1.20 14.85 8.65
C TYR A 225 0.67 16.18 8.15
N TYR A 226 -0.66 16.32 8.08
CA TYR A 226 -1.33 17.59 7.84
C TYR A 226 -2.39 17.81 8.90
N VAL A 227 -2.39 18.98 9.55
CA VAL A 227 -3.36 19.34 10.58
C VAL A 227 -4.63 19.87 9.93
N LEU A 228 -5.70 19.07 9.98
CA LEU A 228 -7.01 19.44 9.44
C LEU A 228 -7.74 20.44 10.34
N LYS A 229 -7.59 20.30 11.67
CA LYS A 229 -8.24 21.16 12.66
C LYS A 229 -7.50 21.13 14.00
N GLY A 230 -7.48 22.26 14.69
CA GLY A 230 -7.03 22.37 16.06
C GLY A 230 -5.56 22.81 16.15
N SER A 231 -4.97 22.65 17.33
CA SER A 231 -3.56 22.95 17.57
C SER A 231 -2.96 22.00 18.59
N GLY A 232 -1.64 21.88 18.60
CA GLY A 232 -0.91 21.10 19.59
C GLY A 232 0.59 21.28 19.43
N THR A 233 1.34 20.32 19.97
CA THR A 233 2.80 20.29 19.88
C THR A 233 3.26 18.96 19.30
N VAL A 234 4.10 19.00 18.27
CA VAL A 234 4.83 17.84 17.77
C VAL A 234 6.22 17.80 18.38
N ALA A 235 6.65 16.63 18.83
CA ALA A 235 7.99 16.34 19.27
C ALA A 235 8.57 15.19 18.44
N ILE A 236 9.81 15.36 17.97
CA ILE A 236 10.58 14.37 17.24
C ILE A 236 11.95 14.28 17.91
N ASN A 237 12.29 13.12 18.46
CA ASN A 237 13.47 12.93 19.30
C ASN A 237 13.51 13.93 20.47
N THR A 238 14.50 14.83 20.52
CA THR A 238 14.65 15.85 21.59
C THR A 238 14.01 17.19 21.27
N ASP A 239 13.57 17.41 20.03
CA ASP A 239 13.06 18.69 19.56
C ASP A 239 11.53 18.72 19.57
N ALA A 240 10.96 19.89 19.87
CA ALA A 240 9.51 20.11 19.85
C ALA A 240 9.15 21.41 19.12
N ALA A 241 8.00 21.44 18.47
CA ALA A 241 7.47 22.60 17.77
C ALA A 241 5.93 22.65 17.86
N PRO A 242 5.33 23.85 17.96
CA PRO A 242 3.89 24.00 17.89
C PRO A 242 3.38 23.73 16.47
N VAL A 243 2.17 23.18 16.37
CA VAL A 243 1.44 22.97 15.11
C VAL A 243 0.00 23.43 15.28
N LYS A 244 -0.61 23.92 14.21
CA LYS A 244 -2.02 24.35 14.16
C LYS A 244 -2.65 23.97 12.82
N THR A 245 -3.97 24.18 12.71
CA THR A 245 -4.73 24.02 11.46
C THR A 245 -3.95 24.57 10.27
N ASP A 246 -3.94 23.79 9.20
CA ASP A 246 -3.24 24.05 7.94
C ASP A 246 -1.72 23.86 7.97
N ASP A 247 -1.12 23.51 9.11
CA ASP A 247 0.29 23.13 9.14
C ASP A 247 0.52 21.72 8.57
N ALA A 248 1.62 21.55 7.85
CA ALA A 248 2.17 20.26 7.47
C ALA A 248 3.51 20.02 8.18
N PHE A 249 3.80 18.77 8.51
CA PHE A 249 5.11 18.36 9.02
C PHE A 249 5.39 16.91 8.65
N TYR A 250 6.60 16.42 8.91
CA TYR A 250 6.94 15.04 8.59
C TYR A 250 7.88 14.43 9.63
N GLY A 251 7.82 13.11 9.74
CA GLY A 251 8.81 12.31 10.45
C GLY A 251 9.57 11.40 9.48
N ALA A 252 10.87 11.30 9.69
CA ALA A 252 11.78 10.47 8.91
C ALA A 252 11.84 9.03 9.45
N ALA A 253 12.44 8.14 8.66
CA ALA A 253 12.55 6.74 9.00
C ALA A 253 13.40 6.54 10.26
N GLY A 254 12.91 5.72 11.17
CA GLY A 254 13.52 5.45 12.47
C GLY A 254 13.22 6.49 13.55
N GLU A 255 12.59 7.62 13.22
CA GLU A 255 12.22 8.64 14.21
C GLU A 255 10.97 8.24 15.02
N ALA A 256 10.92 8.69 16.27
CA ALA A 256 9.73 8.63 17.10
C ALA A 256 9.01 9.98 17.01
N VAL A 257 7.78 9.99 16.49
CA VAL A 257 6.93 11.19 16.43
C VAL A 257 5.94 11.14 17.58
N LYS A 258 5.89 12.18 18.41
CA LYS A 258 4.88 12.36 19.45
C LYS A 258 4.12 13.65 19.20
N ILE A 259 2.80 13.57 19.13
CA ILE A 259 1.89 14.70 18.96
C ILE A 259 1.07 14.83 20.23
N THR A 260 1.10 15.99 20.87
CA THR A 260 0.38 16.27 22.10
C THR A 260 -0.66 17.35 21.84
N ASN A 261 -1.89 17.11 22.27
CA ASN A 261 -2.95 18.11 22.27
C ASN A 261 -3.15 18.64 23.70
N ASP A 262 -2.48 19.74 24.01
CA ASP A 262 -2.61 20.49 25.26
C ASP A 262 -3.71 21.56 25.21
N GLY A 263 -4.43 21.65 24.09
CA GLY A 263 -5.53 22.58 23.87
C GLY A 263 -6.85 22.15 24.52
N LYS A 264 -7.90 22.93 24.22
CA LYS A 264 -9.27 22.70 24.69
C LYS A 264 -10.18 22.04 23.66
N GLU A 265 -9.74 21.99 22.40
CA GLU A 265 -10.46 21.38 21.30
C GLU A 265 -9.69 20.17 20.78
N ASP A 266 -10.37 19.28 20.06
CA ASP A 266 -9.72 18.14 19.42
C ASP A 266 -8.76 18.57 18.32
N LEU A 267 -7.64 17.86 18.23
CA LEU A 267 -6.64 18.00 17.17
C LEU A 267 -6.86 16.88 16.14
N GLU A 268 -7.15 17.25 14.90
CA GLU A 268 -7.50 16.34 13.82
C GLU A 268 -6.45 16.40 12.71
N LEU A 269 -5.94 15.24 12.29
CA LEU A 269 -4.85 15.13 11.33
C LEU A 269 -5.12 14.07 10.24
N LEU A 270 -4.53 14.31 9.08
CA LEU A 270 -4.18 13.25 8.13
C LEU A 270 -2.73 12.82 8.35
N ALA A 271 -2.48 11.53 8.23
CA ALA A 271 -1.14 10.95 8.24
C ALA A 271 -0.95 10.08 6.99
N ILE A 272 0.01 10.45 6.16
CA ILE A 272 0.31 9.81 4.87
C ILE A 272 1.64 9.08 5.00
N GLY A 273 1.57 7.75 5.07
CA GLY A 273 2.74 6.90 5.19
C GLY A 273 3.31 6.49 3.84
N ILE A 274 4.63 6.54 3.72
CA ILE A 274 5.36 6.14 2.52
C ILE A 274 6.48 5.19 2.95
N ALA A 275 6.49 3.97 2.42
CA ALA A 275 7.44 2.94 2.81
C ALA A 275 8.84 3.20 2.21
N THR A 276 9.91 3.01 2.99
CA THR A 276 11.32 3.27 2.60
C THR A 276 11.89 2.23 1.64
N ALA A 277 11.35 1.02 1.68
CA ALA A 277 11.42 0.06 0.61
C ALA A 277 10.01 -0.06 0.03
N LYS A 278 9.84 -0.29 -1.28
CA LYS A 278 8.61 -0.93 -1.75
C LYS A 278 8.39 -2.10 -0.81
N GLN A 279 7.26 -2.18 -0.12
CA GLN A 279 6.90 -3.40 0.60
C GLN A 279 6.81 -4.52 -0.44
N LYS A 280 7.95 -5.17 -0.72
CA LYS A 280 8.00 -6.59 -1.02
C LYS A 280 7.67 -7.28 0.29
N GLU A 281 6.38 -7.29 0.62
CA GLU A 281 5.83 -7.87 1.83
C GLU A 281 6.42 -7.28 3.13
N PRO A 282 5.74 -7.37 4.27
CA PRO A 282 6.41 -7.15 5.54
C PRO A 282 7.55 -8.16 5.63
N ALA A 283 8.78 -7.66 5.79
CA ALA A 283 9.91 -8.46 6.18
C ALA A 283 9.51 -9.14 7.50
N ARG A 284 9.08 -10.41 7.40
CA ARG A 284 8.95 -11.32 8.53
C ARG A 284 10.27 -11.18 9.28
N ALA A 285 10.17 -10.67 10.51
CA ALA A 285 11.29 -10.62 11.43
C ALA A 285 12.09 -11.92 11.30
N LYS A 286 13.43 -11.83 11.34
CA LYS A 286 14.31 -12.98 11.54
C LYS A 286 14.09 -13.61 12.93
N ALA A 287 12.86 -13.99 13.24
CA ALA A 287 12.60 -15.19 14.01
C ALA A 287 12.88 -16.35 13.05
N ALA A 288 13.62 -17.36 13.49
CA ALA A 288 13.84 -18.58 12.72
C ALA A 288 12.50 -19.02 12.09
N ALA A 289 12.40 -18.93 10.77
CA ALA A 289 11.13 -18.99 10.08
C ALA A 289 10.58 -20.42 10.21
N GLN A 290 9.50 -20.57 10.98
CA GLN A 290 8.60 -21.71 10.83
C GLN A 290 8.24 -21.81 9.33
N PRO A 291 8.34 -23.01 8.72
CA PRO A 291 8.15 -23.18 7.28
C PRO A 291 6.80 -22.61 6.85
N LYS A 292 6.77 -21.92 5.70
CA LYS A 292 5.58 -21.19 5.23
C LYS A 292 4.38 -22.11 4.99
N ALA A 293 4.66 -23.35 4.59
CA ALA A 293 3.73 -24.43 4.38
C ALA A 293 4.55 -25.73 4.31
N MET A 294 3.85 -26.87 4.33
CA MET A 294 4.40 -28.16 3.93
C MET A 294 3.80 -28.57 2.58
N VAL A 295 4.59 -29.31 1.78
CA VAL A 295 4.15 -29.92 0.52
C VAL A 295 4.46 -31.41 0.54
N LEU A 296 3.51 -32.23 0.13
CA LEU A 296 3.69 -33.63 -0.17
C LEU A 296 3.70 -33.79 -1.69
N GLN A 297 4.80 -34.29 -2.24
CA GLN A 297 4.87 -34.72 -3.65
C GLN A 297 4.68 -36.22 -3.69
N MET A 298 3.65 -36.66 -4.40
CA MET A 298 3.30 -38.08 -4.53
C MET A 298 3.37 -38.45 -6.01
N ASP A 299 4.29 -39.34 -6.37
CA ASP A 299 4.46 -39.83 -7.74
C ASP A 299 3.70 -41.14 -7.93
N PHE A 300 3.06 -41.30 -9.08
CA PHE A 300 2.27 -42.48 -9.42
C PHE A 300 2.67 -43.06 -10.79
N VAL A 301 2.59 -44.38 -10.90
CA VAL A 301 2.57 -45.10 -12.18
C VAL A 301 1.14 -45.50 -12.45
N VAL A 302 0.50 -44.88 -13.42
CA VAL A 302 -0.91 -45.11 -13.80
C VAL A 302 -0.95 -45.74 -15.18
N ALA A 303 -1.66 -46.87 -15.32
CA ALA A 303 -1.82 -47.51 -16.62
C ALA A 303 -2.62 -46.62 -17.58
N LYS A 304 -2.36 -46.70 -18.89
CA LYS A 304 -2.95 -45.78 -19.88
C LYS A 304 -4.48 -45.84 -19.88
N GLU A 305 -5.04 -47.03 -19.68
CA GLU A 305 -6.47 -47.30 -19.54
C GLU A 305 -7.11 -46.62 -18.32
N ASN A 306 -6.32 -46.34 -17.26
CA ASN A 306 -6.79 -45.70 -16.04
C ASN A 306 -6.54 -44.18 -16.01
N ALA A 307 -5.83 -43.61 -16.99
CA ALA A 307 -5.37 -42.23 -16.97
C ALA A 307 -6.53 -41.22 -16.81
N ALA A 308 -7.59 -41.35 -17.64
CA ALA A 308 -8.76 -40.48 -17.56
C ALA A 308 -9.50 -40.62 -16.21
N ALA A 309 -9.62 -41.84 -15.70
CA ALA A 309 -10.25 -42.09 -14.40
C ALA A 309 -9.41 -41.50 -13.24
N PHE A 310 -8.08 -41.51 -13.35
CA PHE A 310 -7.17 -40.92 -12.36
C PHE A 310 -7.28 -39.40 -12.31
N GLU A 311 -7.33 -38.74 -13.48
CA GLU A 311 -7.55 -37.29 -13.57
C GLU A 311 -8.94 -36.89 -13.01
N GLN A 312 -9.99 -37.64 -13.35
CA GLN A 312 -11.33 -37.42 -12.81
C GLN A 312 -11.42 -37.67 -11.30
N MET A 313 -10.75 -38.70 -10.78
CA MET A 313 -10.67 -38.99 -9.36
C MET A 313 -10.06 -37.81 -8.60
N TYR A 314 -8.99 -37.20 -9.12
CA TYR A 314 -8.40 -36.02 -8.52
C TYR A 314 -9.42 -34.88 -8.40
N THR A 315 -10.07 -34.51 -9.50
CA THR A 315 -11.01 -33.38 -9.55
C THR A 315 -12.28 -33.63 -8.74
N ASN A 316 -12.85 -34.83 -8.81
CA ASN A 316 -14.19 -35.12 -8.28
C ASN A 316 -14.18 -35.70 -6.87
N VAL A 317 -13.06 -36.29 -6.44
CA VAL A 317 -12.95 -36.94 -5.12
C VAL A 317 -11.94 -36.22 -4.25
N TYR A 318 -10.69 -36.08 -4.72
CA TYR A 318 -9.60 -35.56 -3.90
C TYR A 318 -9.74 -34.07 -3.61
N VAL A 319 -10.03 -33.23 -4.62
CA VAL A 319 -10.16 -31.78 -4.43
C VAL A 319 -11.27 -31.42 -3.43
N PRO A 320 -12.53 -31.90 -3.56
CA PRO A 320 -13.57 -31.60 -2.58
C PRO A 320 -13.22 -32.10 -1.17
N ALA A 321 -12.61 -33.28 -1.07
CA ALA A 321 -12.23 -33.87 0.20
C ALA A 321 -11.14 -33.07 0.94
N MET A 322 -10.22 -32.45 0.20
CA MET A 322 -9.16 -31.60 0.74
C MET A 322 -9.63 -30.17 1.06
N MET A 323 -10.51 -29.59 0.23
CA MET A 323 -10.98 -28.19 0.41
C MET A 323 -11.68 -27.93 1.74
N VAL A 324 -12.25 -28.97 2.36
CA VAL A 324 -12.93 -28.85 3.67
C VAL A 324 -11.98 -29.03 4.86
N GLN A 325 -10.69 -29.29 4.62
CA GLN A 325 -9.73 -29.56 5.68
C GLN A 325 -9.12 -28.26 6.21
N GLN A 326 -8.93 -28.22 7.53
CA GLN A 326 -8.20 -27.14 8.17
C GLN A 326 -6.77 -27.09 7.62
N GLY A 327 -6.32 -25.89 7.25
CA GLY A 327 -4.96 -25.66 6.80
C GLY A 327 -4.67 -26.13 5.38
N TYR A 328 -5.67 -26.58 4.60
CA TYR A 328 -5.48 -26.85 3.18
C TYR A 328 -5.13 -25.55 2.44
N VAL A 329 -4.05 -25.58 1.66
CA VAL A 329 -3.60 -24.40 0.90
C VAL A 329 -3.87 -24.59 -0.59
N GLU A 330 -3.34 -25.67 -1.18
CA GLU A 330 -3.58 -26.01 -2.58
C GLU A 330 -3.27 -27.47 -2.88
N SER A 331 -3.66 -27.91 -4.06
CA SER A 331 -3.18 -29.14 -4.67
C SER A 331 -3.09 -29.01 -6.18
N LYS A 332 -2.22 -29.83 -6.79
CA LYS A 332 -2.04 -29.92 -8.25
C LYS A 332 -1.85 -31.37 -8.64
N LEU A 333 -2.58 -31.82 -9.66
CA LEU A 333 -2.25 -33.06 -10.37
C LEU A 333 -1.46 -32.71 -11.63
N LEU A 334 -0.25 -33.24 -11.72
CA LEU A 334 0.67 -33.07 -12.83
C LEU A 334 0.76 -34.39 -13.60
N ARG A 335 0.86 -34.29 -14.91
CA ARG A 335 1.11 -35.42 -15.81
C ARG A 335 2.46 -35.22 -16.47
N LEU A 336 3.26 -36.28 -16.55
CA LEU A 336 4.57 -36.25 -17.21
C LEU A 336 4.40 -35.87 -18.69
N PHE A 337 5.35 -35.12 -19.25
CA PHE A 337 5.31 -34.85 -20.68
C PHE A 337 5.59 -36.11 -21.50
N PRO A 338 5.20 -36.13 -22.79
CA PRO A 338 5.65 -37.17 -23.71
C PRO A 338 7.19 -37.24 -23.76
N GLU A 339 7.73 -38.44 -23.94
CA GLU A 339 9.17 -38.72 -23.88
C GLU A 339 10.03 -37.78 -24.75
N GLN A 340 9.53 -37.40 -25.92
CA GLN A 340 10.23 -36.48 -26.81
C GLN A 340 10.43 -35.11 -26.17
N LEU A 341 9.40 -34.55 -25.54
CA LEU A 341 9.46 -33.24 -24.90
C LEU A 341 10.32 -33.28 -23.64
N GLU A 342 10.26 -34.36 -22.86
CA GLU A 342 11.17 -34.56 -21.72
C GLU A 342 12.64 -34.55 -22.18
N LYS A 343 12.96 -35.19 -23.32
CA LYS A 343 14.32 -35.14 -23.88
C LYS A 343 14.73 -33.73 -24.32
N GLU A 344 13.82 -32.97 -24.93
CA GLU A 344 14.08 -31.60 -25.37
C GLU A 344 14.38 -30.64 -24.21
N ILE A 345 13.79 -30.88 -23.03
CA ILE A 345 14.03 -30.07 -21.82
C ILE A 345 15.09 -30.68 -20.88
N GLU A 346 15.79 -31.73 -21.33
CA GLU A 346 16.78 -32.47 -20.53
C GLU A 346 16.19 -33.04 -19.22
N GLY A 347 14.92 -33.43 -19.25
CA GLY A 347 14.18 -34.02 -18.14
C GLY A 347 14.73 -35.39 -17.72
N GLU A 348 14.71 -35.65 -16.41
CA GLU A 348 15.16 -36.94 -15.86
C GLU A 348 14.19 -38.07 -16.27
N ALA A 349 14.75 -39.17 -16.79
CA ALA A 349 13.95 -40.32 -17.18
C ALA A 349 13.25 -40.96 -15.96
N THR A 350 11.94 -41.12 -16.05
CA THR A 350 11.12 -41.69 -14.98
C THR A 350 9.98 -42.54 -15.54
N THR A 351 9.57 -43.55 -14.78
CA THR A 351 8.40 -44.38 -15.08
C THR A 351 7.13 -43.85 -14.41
N TYR A 352 7.26 -42.86 -13.52
CA TYR A 352 6.14 -42.21 -12.84
C TYR A 352 5.53 -41.16 -13.76
N ASN A 353 4.33 -41.41 -14.26
CA ASN A 353 3.68 -40.60 -15.28
C ASN A 353 2.67 -39.59 -14.71
N TYR A 354 2.42 -39.60 -13.40
CA TYR A 354 1.64 -38.58 -12.70
C TYR A 354 2.31 -38.17 -11.38
N GLN A 355 2.12 -36.92 -10.97
CA GLN A 355 2.47 -36.43 -9.63
C GLN A 355 1.31 -35.63 -9.02
N LEU A 356 0.90 -35.99 -7.80
CA LEU A 356 0.01 -35.16 -6.97
C LEU A 356 0.86 -34.34 -6.01
N GLN A 357 0.77 -33.01 -6.13
CA GLN A 357 1.29 -32.08 -5.14
C GLN A 357 0.16 -31.65 -4.21
N LEU A 358 0.36 -31.78 -2.91
CA LEU A 358 -0.61 -31.43 -1.88
C LEU A 358 0.06 -30.52 -0.87
N SER A 359 -0.56 -29.38 -0.55
CA SER A 359 0.01 -28.38 0.37
C SER A 359 -0.92 -28.07 1.54
N PHE A 360 -0.34 -28.06 2.74
CA PHE A 360 -0.98 -27.62 3.97
C PHE A 360 -0.13 -26.55 4.66
N ASP A 361 -0.76 -25.69 5.47
CA ASP A 361 -0.07 -24.67 6.28
C ASP A 361 0.95 -25.30 7.25
N THR A 362 0.67 -26.51 7.75
CA THR A 362 1.47 -27.23 8.73
C THR A 362 1.39 -28.75 8.52
N GLU A 363 2.44 -29.48 8.91
CA GLU A 363 2.43 -30.95 8.90
C GLU A 363 1.41 -31.52 9.90
N GLU A 364 1.12 -30.81 10.99
CA GLU A 364 0.09 -31.22 11.94
C GLU A 364 -1.29 -31.28 11.28
N ASN A 365 -1.67 -30.23 10.54
CA ASN A 365 -2.95 -30.19 9.83
C ASN A 365 -3.01 -31.22 8.69
N ARG A 366 -1.90 -31.47 7.99
CA ARG A 366 -1.82 -32.56 7.01
C ARG A 366 -2.01 -33.94 7.64
N ARG A 367 -1.53 -34.17 8.87
CA ARG A 367 -1.79 -35.42 9.62
C ARG A 367 -3.27 -35.56 10.00
N LYS A 368 -3.92 -34.46 10.40
CA LYS A 368 -5.38 -34.44 10.65
C LYS A 368 -6.16 -34.81 9.39
N TRP A 369 -5.76 -34.28 8.22
CA TRP A 369 -6.32 -34.70 6.94
C TRP A 369 -6.21 -36.23 6.75
N VAL A 370 -5.03 -36.82 6.94
CA VAL A 370 -4.88 -38.29 6.77
C VAL A 370 -5.74 -39.11 7.73
N ALA A 371 -5.98 -38.61 8.94
CA ALA A 371 -6.85 -39.26 9.92
C ALA A 371 -8.35 -39.09 9.63
N SER A 372 -8.74 -38.17 8.75
CA SER A 372 -10.13 -37.83 8.45
C SER A 372 -10.87 -38.93 7.67
N GLU A 373 -12.20 -38.97 7.81
CA GLU A 373 -13.06 -39.87 7.03
C GLU A 373 -13.00 -39.57 5.53
N GLN A 374 -12.83 -38.30 5.17
CA GLN A 374 -12.67 -37.85 3.81
C GLN A 374 -11.41 -38.44 3.16
N HIS A 375 -10.27 -38.49 3.87
CA HIS A 375 -9.06 -39.14 3.36
C HIS A 375 -9.21 -40.66 3.28
N LYS A 376 -9.84 -41.29 4.27
CA LYS A 376 -10.13 -42.74 4.25
C LYS A 376 -10.98 -43.15 3.04
N ALA A 377 -11.82 -42.25 2.52
CA ALA A 377 -12.55 -42.46 1.27
C ALA A 377 -11.71 -42.12 0.03
N ALA A 378 -11.00 -40.99 0.04
CA ALA A 378 -10.27 -40.47 -1.11
C ALA A 378 -9.04 -41.31 -1.48
N TRP A 379 -8.19 -41.66 -0.51
CA TRP A 379 -6.93 -42.36 -0.78
C TRP A 379 -7.10 -43.71 -1.49
N PRO A 380 -8.03 -44.60 -1.07
CA PRO A 380 -8.28 -45.84 -1.80
C PRO A 380 -8.74 -45.62 -3.25
N ALA A 381 -9.42 -44.51 -3.55
CA ALA A 381 -9.82 -44.20 -4.92
C ALA A 381 -8.62 -43.89 -5.81
N ALA A 382 -7.61 -43.17 -5.30
CA ALA A 382 -6.35 -42.94 -6.00
C ALA A 382 -5.49 -44.20 -6.10
N ALA A 383 -5.29 -44.89 -4.96
CA ALA A 383 -4.39 -46.03 -4.87
C ALA A 383 -4.79 -47.20 -5.78
N ARG A 384 -6.11 -47.46 -5.95
CA ARG A 384 -6.60 -48.54 -6.83
C ARG A 384 -6.36 -48.29 -8.32
N LEU A 385 -6.22 -47.04 -8.73
CA LEU A 385 -6.02 -46.67 -10.13
C LEU A 385 -4.53 -46.66 -10.51
N ALA A 386 -3.63 -46.63 -9.53
CA ALA A 386 -2.18 -46.65 -9.71
C ALA A 386 -1.58 -48.06 -9.55
N LYS A 387 -0.64 -48.42 -10.42
CA LYS A 387 0.15 -49.64 -10.33
C LYS A 387 1.18 -49.59 -9.21
N SER A 388 1.78 -48.42 -9.00
CA SER A 388 2.69 -48.14 -7.90
C SER A 388 2.74 -46.65 -7.60
N TYR A 389 3.20 -46.30 -6.40
CA TYR A 389 3.34 -44.91 -5.98
C TYR A 389 4.47 -44.75 -4.96
N LYS A 390 4.98 -43.53 -4.84
CA LYS A 390 5.94 -43.10 -3.80
C LYS A 390 5.65 -41.65 -3.43
N TRP A 391 6.15 -41.17 -2.30
CA TRP A 391 6.01 -39.76 -1.93
C TRP A 391 7.16 -39.25 -1.09
N ARG A 392 7.32 -37.92 -1.07
CA ARG A 392 8.25 -37.20 -0.21
C ARG A 392 7.60 -35.93 0.32
N GLY A 393 7.88 -35.62 1.58
CA GLY A 393 7.44 -34.37 2.21
C GLY A 393 8.53 -33.31 2.13
N TYR A 394 8.11 -32.07 1.97
CA TYR A 394 8.98 -30.90 1.88
C TYR A 394 8.44 -29.77 2.74
N GLU A 395 9.34 -29.01 3.32
CA GLU A 395 9.04 -27.67 3.84
C GLU A 395 9.14 -26.68 2.67
N VAL A 396 8.15 -25.79 2.55
CA VAL A 396 8.20 -24.73 1.55
C VAL A 396 9.16 -23.65 2.03
N ALA A 397 10.37 -23.68 1.47
CA ALA A 397 11.42 -22.69 1.74
C ALA A 397 11.12 -21.32 1.08
N GLY A 398 10.27 -21.29 0.04
CA GLY A 398 9.82 -20.08 -0.62
C GLY A 398 8.71 -20.37 -1.65
N ASP A 399 7.82 -19.41 -1.84
CA ASP A 399 6.77 -19.44 -2.86
C ASP A 399 6.50 -18.03 -3.40
N ASN A 400 5.86 -17.96 -4.57
CA ASN A 400 5.51 -16.73 -5.29
C ASN A 400 4.01 -16.44 -5.28
N ARG A 401 3.24 -17.15 -4.44
CA ARG A 401 1.81 -16.88 -4.22
C ARG A 401 1.71 -15.52 -3.55
N ARG A 402 1.27 -14.52 -4.32
CA ARG A 402 1.00 -13.16 -3.85
C ARG A 402 -0.28 -13.10 -3.03
#